data_AF-A0A852E1Z2-F1
#
_entry.id   AF-A0A852E1Z2-F1
#
_cell.length_a   1.000
_cell.length_b   1.000
_cell.length_c   1.000
_cell.angle_alpha   90.00
_cell.angle_beta   90.00
_cell.angle_gamma   90.00
#
_symmetry.space_group_name_H-M   'P 1'
#
loop_
_entity.id
_entity.type
_entity.pdbx_description
1 polymer ?
#
loop_
_entity_poly.entity_id
_entity_poly.type
_entity_poly.pdbx_seq_one_letter_code
_entity_poly.pdbx_strand_id
1 'polypeptide(L)'
;REHEWFKEELPSYLFPEDPSYDATVIDDEAVREVCEKFECTESEVMNSLYSGDPQDQLAVAYHLVIDNRRIMNQASEFYLASSPPTGSFMDDSALHIPPGVKPHPERMPPLVADSPKARCPLDALNTTKPKPLTVKKAKWHLGIRSQSKPYDIMAEVYRAMKQLDFEWKVVNAYHLRVRRKNPVTGNYVKMSLQLYQVDNRSYLLDFKSIDGE
;
A
#
# COMPACT_ATOMS: atom_id res chain seq x y z
N ARG A 1 2.55 7.45 -20.03
CA ARG A 1 2.92 6.09 -20.53
C ARG A 1 1.72 5.39 -21.15
N GLU A 2 0.59 5.26 -20.45
CA GLU A 2 -0.60 4.59 -21.01
C GLU A 2 -1.45 5.44 -21.96
N HIS A 3 -1.28 6.76 -21.96
CA HIS A 3 -2.02 7.67 -22.84
C HIS A 3 -1.62 7.48 -24.31
N GLU A 4 -2.60 7.39 -25.21
CA GLU A 4 -2.39 7.08 -26.62
C GLU A 4 -1.43 8.04 -27.33
N TRP A 5 -1.58 9.36 -27.13
CA TRP A 5 -0.64 10.36 -27.67
C TRP A 5 0.81 10.16 -27.19
N PHE A 6 1.01 9.60 -26.00
CA PHE A 6 2.36 9.34 -25.47
C PHE A 6 2.98 8.07 -26.07
N LYS A 7 2.15 7.15 -26.60
CA LYS A 7 2.61 5.91 -27.25
C LYS A 7 2.97 6.13 -28.72
N GLU A 8 2.53 7.24 -29.31
CA GLU A 8 2.85 7.61 -30.68
C GLU A 8 4.36 7.84 -30.81
N GLU A 9 5.00 7.08 -31.71
CA GLU A 9 6.45 7.10 -31.94
C GLU A 9 7.33 6.87 -30.70
N LEU A 10 6.80 6.28 -29.62
CA LEU A 10 7.54 6.06 -28.39
C LEU A 10 8.63 4.99 -28.60
N PRO A 11 9.92 5.34 -28.50
CA PRO A 11 10.99 4.36 -28.65
C PRO A 11 10.92 3.31 -27.53
N SER A 12 10.96 2.03 -27.90
CA SER A 12 10.78 0.89 -27.00
C SER A 12 11.83 0.81 -25.88
N TYR A 13 13.01 1.40 -26.08
CA TYR A 13 14.08 1.44 -25.09
C TYR A 13 13.86 2.48 -23.97
N LEU A 14 12.94 3.44 -24.13
CA LEU A 14 12.67 4.45 -23.09
C LEU A 14 11.87 3.87 -21.91
N PHE A 15 11.01 2.90 -22.19
CA PHE A 15 10.17 2.22 -21.20
C PHE A 15 10.05 0.74 -21.57
N PRO A 16 11.13 -0.03 -21.48
CA PRO A 16 11.06 -1.45 -21.77
C PRO A 16 10.07 -2.11 -20.80
N GLU A 17 9.22 -3.00 -21.32
CA GLU A 17 8.25 -3.76 -20.50
C GLU A 17 8.96 -4.63 -19.46
N ASP A 18 10.24 -4.93 -19.72
CA ASP A 18 11.16 -5.58 -18.81
C ASP A 18 12.39 -4.67 -18.62
N PRO A 19 12.67 -4.16 -17.40
CA PRO A 19 13.92 -3.45 -17.11
C PRO A 19 15.17 -4.23 -17.53
N SER A 20 15.06 -5.55 -17.68
CA SER A 20 16.16 -6.42 -18.12
C SER A 20 16.36 -6.51 -19.63
N TYR A 21 15.54 -5.84 -20.47
CA TYR A 21 15.66 -5.95 -21.93
C TYR A 21 16.76 -5.05 -22.51
N ASP A 22 17.37 -4.18 -21.70
CA ASP A 22 18.58 -3.52 -22.14
C ASP A 22 19.75 -4.49 -21.93
N ALA A 23 20.05 -5.31 -22.95
CA ALA A 23 21.22 -6.21 -22.95
C ALA A 23 22.56 -5.47 -22.76
N THR A 24 22.53 -4.13 -22.67
CA THR A 24 23.67 -3.26 -22.39
C THR A 24 23.73 -2.74 -20.95
N VAL A 25 22.66 -2.89 -20.15
CA VAL A 25 22.58 -2.41 -18.76
C VAL A 25 22.41 -3.60 -17.82
N ILE A 26 23.35 -3.74 -16.90
CA ILE A 26 23.33 -4.80 -15.89
C ILE A 26 22.40 -4.38 -14.75
N ASP A 27 21.55 -5.30 -14.28
CA ASP A 27 20.61 -5.09 -13.18
C ASP A 27 21.34 -5.24 -11.84
N ASP A 28 21.61 -4.11 -11.18
CA ASP A 28 22.33 -4.05 -9.89
C ASP A 28 21.63 -4.85 -8.79
N GLU A 29 20.31 -4.99 -8.82
CA GLU A 29 19.56 -5.73 -7.83
C GLU A 29 19.73 -7.24 -8.04
N ALA A 30 19.78 -7.70 -9.28
CA ALA A 30 20.05 -9.10 -9.62
C ALA A 30 21.51 -9.45 -9.29
N VAL A 31 22.46 -8.55 -9.57
CA VAL A 31 23.86 -8.72 -9.16
C VAL A 31 23.97 -8.86 -7.64
N ARG A 32 23.32 -7.97 -6.88
CA ARG A 32 23.35 -8.02 -5.41
C ARG A 32 22.74 -9.31 -4.87
N GLU A 33 21.64 -9.77 -5.44
CA GLU A 33 20.99 -11.03 -5.07
C GLU A 33 21.92 -12.24 -5.32
N VAL A 34 22.64 -12.26 -6.46
CA VAL A 34 23.64 -13.30 -6.73
C VAL A 34 24.81 -13.21 -5.75
N CYS A 35 25.30 -11.99 -5.46
CA CYS A 35 26.37 -11.77 -4.50
C CYS A 35 26.00 -12.31 -3.10
N GLU A 36 24.79 -12.01 -2.62
CA GLU A 36 24.29 -12.49 -1.33
C GLU A 36 24.16 -14.03 -1.30
N LYS A 37 23.62 -14.63 -2.37
CA LYS A 37 23.34 -16.08 -2.40
C LYS A 37 24.57 -16.95 -2.63
N PHE A 38 25.55 -16.45 -3.39
CA PHE A 38 26.78 -17.17 -3.73
C PHE A 38 27.98 -16.72 -2.90
N GLU A 39 27.78 -15.78 -1.96
CA GLU A 39 28.83 -15.19 -1.11
C GLU A 39 30.01 -14.64 -1.95
N CYS A 40 29.71 -14.01 -3.08
CA CYS A 40 30.68 -13.46 -4.01
C CYS A 40 30.59 -11.94 -4.10
N THR A 41 31.59 -11.33 -4.73
CA THR A 41 31.67 -9.89 -4.94
C THR A 41 31.00 -9.47 -6.25
N GLU A 42 30.52 -8.23 -6.31
CA GLU A 42 29.94 -7.67 -7.53
C GLU A 42 30.93 -7.75 -8.71
N SER A 43 32.23 -7.56 -8.45
CA SER A 43 33.27 -7.67 -9.47
C SER A 43 33.39 -9.06 -10.08
N GLU A 44 33.19 -10.13 -9.29
CA GLU A 44 33.21 -11.51 -9.79
C GLU A 44 32.01 -11.80 -10.70
N VAL A 45 30.82 -11.36 -10.30
CA VAL A 45 29.61 -11.48 -11.12
C VAL A 45 29.75 -10.68 -12.42
N MET A 46 30.24 -9.44 -12.34
CA MET A 46 30.49 -8.59 -13.51
C MET A 46 31.50 -9.22 -14.47
N ASN A 47 32.64 -9.71 -13.95
CA ASN A 47 33.66 -10.37 -14.78
C ASN A 47 33.12 -11.62 -15.47
N SER A 48 32.30 -12.41 -14.78
CA SER A 48 31.60 -13.57 -15.33
C SER A 48 30.66 -13.15 -16.48
N LEU A 49 29.83 -12.13 -16.30
CA LEU A 49 28.95 -11.60 -17.35
C LEU A 49 29.72 -11.05 -18.57
N TYR A 50 30.82 -10.33 -18.34
CA TYR A 50 31.67 -9.80 -19.42
C TYR A 50 32.49 -10.88 -20.13
N SER A 51 32.77 -12.02 -19.48
CA SER A 51 33.50 -13.13 -20.10
C SER A 51 32.74 -13.72 -21.29
N GLY A 52 31.41 -13.59 -21.30
CA GLY A 52 30.54 -14.13 -22.33
C GLY A 52 30.46 -15.67 -22.34
N ASP A 53 30.95 -16.36 -21.29
CA ASP A 53 30.83 -17.81 -21.16
C ASP A 53 29.41 -18.17 -20.68
N PRO A 54 28.57 -18.82 -21.54
CA PRO A 54 27.22 -19.19 -21.17
C PRO A 54 27.15 -20.32 -20.13
N GLN A 55 28.27 -20.97 -19.80
CA GLN A 55 28.34 -22.03 -18.79
C GLN A 55 28.84 -21.54 -17.43
N ASP A 56 29.25 -20.27 -17.30
CA ASP A 56 29.69 -19.73 -16.02
C ASP A 56 28.54 -19.68 -15.01
N GLN A 57 28.76 -20.22 -13.82
CA GLN A 57 27.70 -20.39 -12.82
C GLN A 57 27.13 -19.07 -12.32
N LEU A 58 27.94 -18.01 -12.24
CA LEU A 58 27.48 -16.69 -11.79
C LEU A 58 26.64 -16.00 -12.88
N ALA A 59 27.04 -16.14 -14.15
CA ALA A 59 26.26 -15.65 -15.28
C ALA A 59 24.92 -16.39 -15.39
N VAL A 60 24.92 -17.72 -15.24
CA VAL A 60 23.70 -18.53 -15.22
C VAL A 60 22.78 -18.12 -14.05
N ALA A 61 23.34 -17.93 -12.85
CA ALA A 61 22.56 -17.51 -11.68
C ALA A 61 21.93 -16.12 -11.89
N TYR A 62 22.69 -15.17 -12.44
CA TYR A 62 22.18 -13.84 -12.78
C TYR A 62 21.01 -13.92 -13.77
N HIS A 63 21.17 -14.65 -14.87
CA HIS A 63 20.10 -14.79 -15.86
C HIS A 63 18.87 -15.51 -15.30
N LEU A 64 19.04 -16.46 -14.39
CA LEU A 64 17.93 -17.13 -13.70
C LEU A 64 17.14 -16.16 -12.80
N VAL A 65 17.82 -15.28 -12.07
CA VAL A 65 17.18 -14.23 -11.26
C VAL A 65 16.35 -13.30 -12.15
N ILE A 66 16.91 -12.87 -13.27
CA ILE A 66 16.22 -12.03 -14.26
C ILE A 66 14.99 -12.74 -14.83
N ASP A 67 15.12 -13.98 -15.28
CA ASP A 67 14.03 -14.76 -15.84
C ASP A 67 12.88 -14.96 -14.83
N ASN A 68 13.21 -15.23 -13.56
CA ASN A 68 12.21 -15.34 -12.50
C ASN A 68 11.47 -14.03 -12.27
N ARG A 69 12.18 -12.89 -12.22
CA ARG A 69 11.55 -11.56 -12.09
C ARG A 69 10.62 -11.27 -13.26
N ARG A 70 11.03 -11.62 -14.48
CA ARG A 70 10.18 -11.48 -15.67
C ARG A 70 8.91 -12.33 -15.56
N ILE A 71 9.02 -13.59 -15.15
CA ILE A 71 7.87 -14.48 -14.95
C ILE A 71 6.93 -13.90 -13.89
N MET A 72 7.47 -13.35 -12.79
CA MET A 72 6.65 -12.72 -11.74
C MET A 72 5.89 -11.50 -12.27
N ASN A 73 6.55 -10.65 -13.07
CA ASN A 73 5.93 -9.45 -13.63
C ASN A 73 4.83 -9.78 -14.66
N GLN A 74 5.02 -10.82 -15.48
CA GLN A 74 3.98 -11.31 -16.41
C GLN A 74 2.75 -11.86 -15.67
N ALA A 75 2.92 -12.32 -14.42
CA ALA A 75 1.86 -12.81 -13.56
C ALA A 75 1.37 -11.74 -12.56
N SER A 76 1.25 -10.47 -12.99
CA SER A 76 0.90 -9.35 -12.09
C SER A 76 -0.41 -9.56 -11.31
N GLU A 77 -1.40 -10.26 -11.87
CA GLU A 77 -2.67 -10.57 -11.19
C GLU A 77 -2.51 -11.47 -9.96
N PHE A 78 -1.41 -12.21 -9.87
CA PHE A 78 -1.08 -13.04 -8.70
C PHE A 78 -0.52 -12.19 -7.55
N TYR A 79 0.28 -11.17 -7.86
CA TYR A 79 0.98 -10.35 -6.87
C TYR A 79 0.22 -9.07 -6.51
N LEU A 80 -0.63 -8.56 -7.40
CA LEU A 80 -1.33 -7.29 -7.25
C LEU A 80 -2.83 -7.45 -7.49
N ALA A 81 -3.62 -6.75 -6.67
CA ALA A 81 -5.05 -6.64 -6.87
C ALA A 81 -5.37 -5.67 -8.01
N SER A 82 -6.22 -6.08 -8.94
CA SER A 82 -6.73 -5.21 -10.00
C SER A 82 -7.78 -4.23 -9.45
N SER A 83 -7.82 -3.04 -10.04
CA SER A 83 -8.90 -2.08 -9.75
C SER A 83 -10.20 -2.56 -10.40
N PRO A 84 -11.35 -2.45 -9.71
CA PRO A 84 -12.63 -2.77 -10.33
C PRO A 84 -12.91 -1.82 -11.50
N PRO A 85 -13.67 -2.27 -12.52
CA PRO A 85 -13.99 -1.46 -13.67
C PRO A 85 -14.80 -0.23 -13.27
N THR A 86 -14.53 0.91 -13.91
CA THR A 86 -15.20 2.21 -13.72
C THR A 86 -16.61 2.25 -14.32
N GLY A 87 -17.35 1.14 -14.27
CA GLY A 87 -18.76 1.09 -14.68
C GLY A 87 -19.60 2.09 -13.88
N SER A 88 -20.52 2.78 -14.55
CA SER A 88 -21.34 3.84 -13.98
C SER A 88 -22.04 3.37 -12.70
N PHE A 89 -21.89 4.14 -11.62
CA PHE A 89 -22.59 3.97 -10.34
C PHE A 89 -24.13 4.12 -10.42
N MET A 90 -24.70 4.05 -11.63
CA MET A 90 -26.12 4.32 -11.93
C MET A 90 -26.99 3.05 -11.96
N ASP A 91 -26.40 1.86 -11.82
CA ASP A 91 -27.18 0.63 -11.63
C ASP A 91 -27.03 0.14 -10.19
N ASP A 92 -28.06 0.36 -9.38
CA ASP A 92 -28.21 -0.06 -7.97
C ASP A 92 -28.36 -1.59 -7.82
N SER A 93 -27.86 -2.34 -8.80
CA SER A 93 -27.78 -3.79 -8.80
C SER A 93 -26.35 -4.18 -8.41
N ALA A 94 -26.10 -4.29 -7.10
CA ALA A 94 -24.79 -4.53 -6.47
C ALA A 94 -24.08 -5.87 -6.83
N LEU A 95 -24.34 -6.44 -8.01
CA LEU A 95 -23.88 -7.76 -8.46
C LEU A 95 -23.38 -7.82 -9.91
N HIS A 96 -23.36 -6.71 -10.67
CA HIS A 96 -22.85 -6.78 -12.05
C HIS A 96 -21.32 -6.80 -12.11
N ILE A 97 -20.78 -8.02 -12.01
CA ILE A 97 -19.46 -8.34 -12.52
C ILE A 97 -19.53 -8.18 -14.06
N PRO A 98 -18.54 -7.55 -14.72
CA PRO A 98 -18.53 -7.44 -16.17
C PRO A 98 -18.70 -8.81 -16.84
N PRO A 99 -19.38 -8.89 -18.00
CA PRO A 99 -19.46 -10.14 -18.76
C PRO A 99 -18.06 -10.71 -18.99
N GLY A 100 -17.81 -11.95 -18.55
CA GLY A 100 -16.55 -12.65 -18.73
C GLY A 100 -15.62 -12.73 -17.51
N VAL A 101 -15.87 -11.96 -16.44
CA VAL A 101 -15.07 -12.05 -15.20
C VAL A 101 -15.80 -12.94 -14.19
N LYS A 102 -15.15 -14.00 -13.71
CA LYS A 102 -15.70 -14.83 -12.63
C LYS A 102 -15.20 -14.28 -11.28
N PRO A 103 -16.05 -14.23 -10.24
CA PRO A 103 -15.59 -13.85 -8.91
C PRO A 103 -14.58 -14.88 -8.39
N HIS A 104 -13.57 -14.43 -7.65
CA HIS A 104 -12.61 -15.33 -6.99
C HIS A 104 -13.37 -16.33 -6.09
N PRO A 105 -13.02 -17.64 -6.10
CA PRO A 105 -13.76 -18.67 -5.34
C PRO A 105 -13.91 -18.38 -3.84
N GLU A 106 -12.91 -17.71 -3.25
CA GLU A 106 -12.90 -17.36 -1.82
C GLU A 106 -13.56 -16.01 -1.50
N ARG A 107 -14.13 -15.31 -2.49
CA ARG A 107 -14.77 -14.01 -2.26
C ARG A 107 -16.09 -14.20 -1.50
N MET A 108 -16.08 -13.88 -0.21
CA MET A 108 -17.29 -13.96 0.62
C MET A 108 -18.38 -12.98 0.18
N PRO A 109 -19.67 -13.35 0.30
CA PRO A 109 -20.79 -12.43 0.17
C PRO A 109 -20.70 -11.28 1.20
N PRO A 110 -21.25 -10.09 0.91
CA PRO A 110 -21.35 -9.02 1.89
C PRO A 110 -22.05 -9.50 3.15
N LEU A 111 -21.54 -9.11 4.33
CA LEU A 111 -22.22 -9.35 5.59
C LEU A 111 -23.58 -8.62 5.58
N VAL A 112 -24.64 -9.36 5.29
CA VAL A 112 -26.00 -8.91 5.59
C VAL A 112 -26.09 -8.89 7.11
N ALA A 113 -26.14 -7.69 7.68
CA ALA A 113 -26.40 -7.55 9.10
C ALA A 113 -27.83 -8.04 9.36
N ASP A 114 -27.98 -9.33 9.64
CA ASP A 114 -29.12 -9.86 10.38
C ASP A 114 -28.96 -9.34 11.81
N SER A 115 -29.18 -8.04 11.97
CA SER A 115 -29.29 -7.43 13.27
C SER A 115 -30.70 -7.77 13.75
N PRO A 116 -30.89 -8.59 14.79
CA PRO A 116 -32.16 -8.71 15.44
C PRO A 116 -32.36 -7.37 16.17
N LYS A 117 -32.81 -6.35 15.45
CA LYS A 117 -33.39 -5.19 16.11
C LYS A 117 -34.53 -5.75 16.93
N ALA A 118 -34.43 -5.66 18.25
CA ALA A 118 -35.55 -5.87 19.16
C ALA A 118 -36.75 -5.12 18.56
N ARG A 119 -37.71 -5.87 18.04
CA ARG A 119 -38.91 -5.30 17.44
C ARG A 119 -39.64 -4.60 18.59
N CYS A 120 -39.65 -3.28 18.57
CA CYS A 120 -40.64 -2.53 19.34
C CYS A 120 -42.02 -3.07 18.91
N PRO A 121 -42.88 -3.55 19.81
CA PRO A 121 -44.16 -4.18 19.44
C PRO A 121 -45.16 -3.27 18.69
N LEU A 122 -44.82 -2.00 18.44
CA LEU A 122 -45.71 -1.01 17.84
C LEU A 122 -45.59 -0.89 16.30
N ASP A 123 -44.55 -1.44 15.67
CA ASP A 123 -44.32 -1.33 14.22
C ASP A 123 -45.04 -2.42 13.38
N ALA A 124 -45.89 -3.25 14.00
CA ALA A 124 -46.55 -4.40 13.36
C ALA A 124 -47.70 -4.03 12.38
N LEU A 125 -47.97 -2.75 12.14
CA LEU A 125 -49.10 -2.31 11.30
C LEU A 125 -48.71 -1.60 9.98
N ASN A 126 -47.42 -1.44 9.67
CA ASN A 126 -47.01 -0.84 8.40
C ASN A 126 -46.73 -1.91 7.33
N THR A 127 -47.68 -2.09 6.40
CA THR A 127 -47.56 -2.89 5.16
C THR A 127 -46.69 -2.20 4.09
N THR A 128 -45.50 -1.73 4.48
CA THR A 128 -44.52 -1.20 3.52
C THR A 128 -43.44 -2.24 3.30
N LYS A 129 -43.29 -2.63 2.03
CA LYS A 129 -42.28 -3.55 1.48
C LYS A 129 -40.93 -3.41 2.20
N PRO A 130 -40.22 -4.51 2.52
CA PRO A 130 -38.94 -4.44 3.21
C PRO A 130 -37.96 -3.59 2.40
N LYS A 131 -37.55 -2.45 2.96
CA LYS A 131 -36.43 -1.66 2.41
C LYS A 131 -35.20 -2.57 2.40
N PRO A 132 -34.46 -2.68 1.27
CA PRO A 132 -33.22 -3.42 1.26
C PRO A 132 -32.30 -2.87 2.35
N LEU A 133 -31.83 -3.75 3.23
CA LEU A 133 -30.88 -3.43 4.29
C LEU A 133 -29.58 -2.98 3.62
N THR A 134 -29.34 -1.68 3.57
CA THR A 134 -28.12 -1.13 2.99
C THR A 134 -26.93 -1.57 3.85
N VAL A 135 -26.03 -2.34 3.26
CA VAL A 135 -24.78 -2.73 3.91
C VAL A 135 -23.96 -1.47 4.17
N LYS A 136 -23.83 -1.08 5.44
CA LYS A 136 -22.98 0.06 5.84
C LYS A 136 -21.51 -0.33 5.63
N LYS A 137 -20.91 0.17 4.56
CA LYS A 137 -19.47 0.01 4.32
C LYS A 137 -18.68 0.93 5.25
N ALA A 138 -17.65 0.40 5.90
CA ALA A 138 -16.70 1.22 6.65
C ALA A 138 -15.87 2.07 5.67
N LYS A 139 -15.66 3.34 6.00
CA LYS A 139 -14.79 4.25 5.25
C LYS A 139 -13.56 4.58 6.09
N TRP A 140 -12.40 4.16 5.61
CA TRP A 140 -11.12 4.49 6.22
C TRP A 140 -10.77 5.97 6.01
N HIS A 141 -10.07 6.56 6.97
CA HIS A 141 -9.54 7.92 6.90
C HIS A 141 -8.08 7.95 7.39
N LEU A 142 -7.28 8.83 6.81
CA LEU A 142 -5.90 9.07 7.25
C LEU A 142 -5.88 9.84 8.56
N GLY A 143 -5.14 9.35 9.55
CA GLY A 143 -4.94 10.02 10.83
C GLY A 143 -6.23 10.40 11.56
N ILE A 144 -6.15 11.48 12.34
CA ILE A 144 -7.32 12.08 13.02
C ILE A 144 -7.48 13.55 12.61
N ARG A 145 -8.72 14.03 12.52
CA ARG A 145 -9.02 15.41 12.11
C ARG A 145 -9.59 16.24 13.26
N SER A 146 -9.25 17.53 13.31
CA SER A 146 -9.75 18.49 14.28
C SER A 146 -10.01 19.85 13.63
N GLN A 147 -11.07 20.53 14.08
CA GLN A 147 -11.39 21.90 13.69
C GLN A 147 -10.89 22.95 14.69
N SER A 148 -10.16 22.52 15.72
CA SER A 148 -9.55 23.43 16.72
C SER A 148 -8.39 24.22 16.10
N LYS A 149 -7.92 25.27 16.79
CA LYS A 149 -6.75 26.01 16.31
C LYS A 149 -5.50 25.12 16.35
N PRO A 150 -4.55 25.26 15.42
CA PRO A 150 -3.35 24.43 15.36
C PRO A 150 -2.58 24.38 16.68
N TYR A 151 -2.43 25.54 17.34
CA TYR A 151 -1.73 25.65 18.61
C TYR A 151 -2.42 24.85 19.73
N ASP A 152 -3.75 24.90 19.79
CA ASP A 152 -4.54 24.17 20.78
C ASP A 152 -4.46 22.65 20.52
N ILE A 153 -4.48 22.24 19.24
CA ILE A 153 -4.29 20.84 18.85
C ILE A 153 -2.92 20.35 19.31
N MET A 154 -1.85 21.09 19.01
CA MET A 154 -0.50 20.69 19.42
C MET A 154 -0.35 20.66 20.95
N ALA A 155 -0.95 21.61 21.67
CA ALA A 155 -0.97 21.62 23.14
C ALA A 155 -1.59 20.34 23.72
N GLU A 156 -2.72 19.91 23.16
CA GLU A 156 -3.38 18.66 23.54
C GLU A 156 -2.53 17.42 23.19
N VAL A 157 -1.84 17.43 22.06
CA VAL A 157 -0.89 16.37 21.68
C VAL A 157 0.24 16.27 22.71
N TYR A 158 0.86 17.38 23.11
CA TYR A 158 1.90 17.38 24.15
C TYR A 158 1.37 16.88 25.49
N ARG A 159 0.16 17.31 25.88
CA ARG A 159 -0.49 16.88 27.12
C ARG A 159 -0.72 15.37 27.13
N ALA A 160 -1.23 14.81 26.03
CA ALA A 160 -1.47 13.39 25.89
C ALA A 160 -0.17 12.57 25.91
N MET A 161 0.86 13.01 25.16
CA MET A 161 2.17 12.34 25.17
C MET A 161 2.80 12.33 26.58
N LYS A 162 2.73 13.45 27.30
CA LYS A 162 3.21 13.53 28.69
C LYS A 162 2.45 12.56 29.61
N GLN A 163 1.12 12.51 29.47
CA GLN A 163 0.27 11.62 30.28
C GLN A 163 0.57 10.14 30.03
N LEU A 164 0.98 9.79 28.80
CA LEU A 164 1.33 8.43 28.41
C LEU A 164 2.82 8.10 28.64
N ASP A 165 3.59 9.01 29.25
CA ASP A 165 5.03 8.90 29.50
C ASP A 165 5.84 8.63 28.21
N PHE A 166 5.51 9.39 27.16
CA PHE A 166 6.27 9.36 25.91
C PHE A 166 7.39 10.40 25.97
N GLU A 167 8.49 10.10 25.28
CA GLU A 167 9.56 11.06 25.05
C GLU A 167 9.41 11.63 23.64
N TRP A 168 9.67 12.91 23.44
CA TRP A 168 9.59 13.50 22.10
C TRP A 168 10.65 14.56 21.85
N LYS A 169 10.95 14.74 20.56
CA LYS A 169 11.78 15.82 20.03
C LYS A 169 10.95 16.64 19.06
N VAL A 170 10.94 17.95 19.26
CA VAL A 170 10.31 18.91 18.35
C VAL A 170 11.22 19.14 17.15
N VAL A 171 10.74 18.82 15.94
CA VAL A 171 11.45 19.10 14.69
C VAL A 171 11.03 20.47 14.15
N ASN A 172 9.73 20.74 14.16
CA ASN A 172 9.17 22.07 13.96
C ASN A 172 7.86 22.22 14.78
N ALA A 173 7.22 23.39 14.73
CA ALA A 173 6.03 23.69 15.54
C ALA A 173 4.85 22.71 15.37
N TYR A 174 4.81 21.99 14.25
CA TYR A 174 3.74 21.07 13.86
C TYR A 174 4.26 19.65 13.55
N HIS A 175 5.53 19.37 13.85
CA HIS A 175 6.20 18.11 13.55
C HIS A 175 7.01 17.60 14.75
N LEU A 176 6.68 16.39 15.19
CA LEU A 176 7.26 15.76 16.37
C LEU A 176 7.82 14.39 16.00
N ARG A 177 8.98 14.05 16.56
CA ARG A 177 9.45 12.66 16.65
C ARG A 177 9.23 12.17 18.07
N VAL A 178 8.48 11.10 18.19
CA VAL A 178 8.03 10.53 19.47
C VAL A 178 8.65 9.16 19.65
N ARG A 179 9.04 8.84 20.88
CA ARG A 179 9.65 7.57 21.28
C ARG A 179 8.96 7.06 22.55
N ARG A 180 8.66 5.75 22.58
CA ARG A 180 8.17 5.06 23.77
C ARG A 180 8.93 3.76 23.97
N LYS A 181 9.33 3.46 25.20
CA LYS A 181 9.83 2.14 25.58
C LYS A 181 8.65 1.19 25.78
N ASN A 182 8.63 0.06 25.08
CA ASN A 182 7.67 -1.00 25.32
C ASN A 182 7.99 -1.64 26.69
N PRO A 183 7.08 -1.61 27.67
CA PRO A 183 7.36 -2.13 29.01
C PRO A 183 7.50 -3.66 29.05
N VAL A 184 6.99 -4.37 28.04
CA VAL A 184 7.03 -5.84 27.95
C VAL A 184 8.32 -6.30 27.26
N THR A 185 8.61 -5.76 26.07
CA THR A 185 9.76 -6.21 25.27
C THR A 185 11.04 -5.42 25.54
N GLY A 186 10.94 -4.26 26.20
CA GLY A 186 12.07 -3.34 26.41
C GLY A 186 12.47 -2.52 25.17
N ASN A 187 11.93 -2.86 23.98
CA ASN A 187 12.26 -2.20 22.72
C ASN A 187 11.68 -0.78 22.65
N TYR A 188 12.37 0.10 21.95
CA TYR A 188 11.86 1.44 21.65
C TYR A 188 11.02 1.43 20.37
N VAL A 189 9.81 1.96 20.46
CA VAL A 189 8.96 2.25 19.31
C VAL A 189 9.06 3.74 19.01
N LYS A 190 9.28 4.10 17.74
CA LYS A 190 9.41 5.48 17.28
C LYS A 190 8.33 5.78 16.26
N MET A 191 7.79 6.99 16.31
CA MET A 191 6.85 7.50 15.30
C MET A 191 7.03 9.00 15.07
N SER A 192 6.56 9.46 13.93
CA SER A 192 6.49 10.88 13.56
C SER A 192 5.04 11.34 13.63
N LEU A 193 4.79 12.49 14.26
CA LEU A 193 3.49 13.16 14.26
C LEU A 193 3.59 14.46 13.47
N GLN A 194 2.74 14.65 12.47
CA GLN A 194 2.72 15.84 11.63
C GLN A 194 1.30 16.40 11.52
N LEU A 195 1.14 17.68 11.86
CA LEU A 195 -0.13 18.38 11.65
C LEU A 195 -0.14 19.02 10.26
N TYR A 196 -1.19 18.74 9.51
CA TYR A 196 -1.47 19.31 8.19
C TYR A 196 -2.76 20.13 8.22
N GLN A 197 -2.88 21.11 7.35
CA GLN A 197 -4.16 21.76 7.05
C GLN A 197 -4.79 21.08 5.83
N VAL A 198 -6.03 20.63 5.97
CA VAL A 198 -6.78 19.98 4.88
C VAL A 198 -7.70 20.98 4.20
N ASP A 199 -8.45 21.77 4.98
CA ASP A 199 -9.39 22.77 4.49
C ASP A 199 -9.28 24.07 5.33
N ASN A 200 -10.08 25.08 4.98
CA ASN A 200 -10.26 26.26 5.82
C ASN A 200 -10.89 25.85 7.16
N ARG A 201 -10.08 25.80 8.22
CA ARG A 201 -10.41 25.38 9.60
C ARG A 201 -10.51 23.87 9.83
N SER A 202 -9.87 23.05 9.00
CA SER A 202 -9.77 21.61 9.22
C SER A 202 -8.31 21.19 9.20
N TYR A 203 -7.85 20.56 10.27
CA TYR A 203 -6.49 20.08 10.42
C TYR A 203 -6.48 18.56 10.59
N LEU A 204 -5.43 17.91 10.09
CA LEU A 204 -5.22 16.47 10.14
C LEU A 204 -3.89 16.20 10.86
N LEU A 205 -3.94 15.41 11.93
CA LEU A 205 -2.76 14.88 12.59
C LEU A 205 -2.45 13.50 12.01
N ASP A 206 -1.33 13.41 11.31
CA ASP A 206 -0.81 12.19 10.70
C ASP A 206 0.14 11.44 11.66
N PHE A 207 0.17 10.11 11.50
CA PHE A 207 0.99 9.20 12.30
C PHE A 207 1.81 8.33 11.35
N LYS A 208 3.13 8.51 11.37
CA LYS A 208 4.04 7.72 10.55
C LYS A 208 4.96 6.87 11.42
N SER A 209 4.96 5.55 11.21
CA SER A 209 5.95 4.65 11.84
C SER A 209 7.36 5.07 11.42
N ILE A 210 8.30 5.01 12.36
CA ILE A 210 9.72 5.16 12.07
C ILE A 210 10.36 3.83 12.41
N ASP A 211 10.77 3.11 11.37
CA ASP A 211 11.50 1.86 11.55
C ASP A 211 12.86 2.16 12.22
N GLY A 212 13.22 1.31 13.18
CA GLY A 212 14.57 1.32 13.74
C GLY A 212 15.47 0.49 12.85
N GLU A 213 16.62 1.03 12.47
CA GLU A 213 17.81 0.19 12.25
C GLU A 213 18.25 -0.43 13.58
#